data_AF-A0A6V7IXJ6-F1
#
_entry.id   AF-A0A6V7IXJ6-F1
#
_cell.length_a   1.000
_cell.length_b   1.000
_cell.length_c   1.000
_cell.angle_alpha   90.00
_cell.angle_beta   90.00
_cell.angle_gamma   90.00
#
_symmetry.space_group_name_H-M   'P 1'
#
loop_
_entity.id
_entity.type
_entity.pdbx_description
1 polymer ?
#
loop_
_entity_poly.entity_id
_entity_poly.type
_entity_poly.pdbx_seq_one_letter_code
_entity_poly.pdbx_strand_id
1 'polypeptide(L)'
;YCDCFANGEFCHMCNCNNCSNNLGNEEERQRAIKSCLERNPNAFRPKIGKGREAGDDTRRHNKGCNCKRSGCLKNYCECYE
;
A
#
# COMPACT_ATOMS: atom_id res chain seq x y z
N TYR A 1 -11.08 0.60 0.05
CA TYR A 1 -9.60 0.50 0.01
C TYR A 1 -9.15 -0.41 1.15
N CYS A 2 -8.12 -1.24 0.95
CA CYS A 2 -7.67 -2.26 1.90
C CYS A 2 -6.13 -2.30 1.94
N ASP A 3 -5.54 -2.12 3.12
CA ASP A 3 -4.07 -2.05 3.28
C ASP A 3 -3.44 -3.44 3.19
N CYS A 4 -4.08 -4.48 3.74
CA CYS A 4 -3.61 -5.87 3.59
C CYS A 4 -3.44 -6.22 2.11
N PHE A 5 -4.45 -5.93 1.29
CA PHE A 5 -4.40 -6.17 -0.15
C PHE A 5 -3.34 -5.33 -0.85
N ALA A 6 -3.19 -4.05 -0.48
CA ALA A 6 -2.15 -3.18 -1.05
C ALA A 6 -0.73 -3.69 -0.75
N ASN A 7 -0.54 -4.36 0.38
CA ASN A 7 0.71 -4.99 0.77
C ASN A 7 0.89 -6.41 0.19
N GLY A 8 -0.07 -6.91 -0.60
CA GLY A 8 -0.02 -8.26 -1.19
C GLY A 8 -0.42 -9.38 -0.22
N GLU A 9 -0.88 -9.05 0.98
CA GLU A 9 -1.24 -9.99 2.04
C GLU A 9 -2.72 -10.35 2.01
N PHE A 10 -3.07 -11.50 2.58
CA PHE A 10 -4.46 -11.82 2.89
C PHE A 10 -4.96 -11.03 4.11
N CYS A 11 -6.25 -10.76 4.18
CA CYS A 11 -6.84 -10.24 5.41
C CYS A 11 -6.83 -11.33 6.49
N HIS A 12 -6.32 -11.00 7.67
CA HIS A 12 -6.25 -11.90 8.81
C HIS A 12 -6.72 -11.17 10.07
N MET A 13 -7.76 -11.68 10.75
CA MET A 13 -8.39 -11.05 11.92
C MET A 13 -8.75 -9.57 11.71
N CYS A 14 -9.22 -9.21 10.51
CA CYS A 14 -9.60 -7.83 10.17
C CYS A 14 -11.10 -7.57 10.40
N ASN A 15 -11.45 -6.31 10.65
CA ASN A 15 -12.85 -5.86 10.78
C ASN A 15 -13.48 -5.49 9.43
N CYS A 16 -13.14 -6.22 8.36
CA CYS A 16 -13.63 -5.94 7.01
C CYS A 16 -15.07 -6.45 6.82
N ASN A 17 -15.94 -5.62 6.24
CA ASN A 17 -17.25 -6.09 5.76
C ASN A 17 -17.14 -6.60 4.33
N ASN A 18 -17.74 -7.77 4.03
CA ASN A 18 -17.72 -8.41 2.70
C ASN A 18 -16.30 -8.57 2.12
N CYS A 19 -15.38 -9.12 2.92
CA CYS A 19 -13.99 -9.26 2.52
C CYS A 19 -13.81 -10.37 1.47
N SER A 20 -13.35 -10.02 0.27
CA SER A 20 -12.92 -10.98 -0.76
C SER A 20 -11.39 -11.19 -0.80
N ASN A 21 -10.62 -10.57 0.10
CA ASN A 21 -9.18 -10.77 0.20
C ASN A 21 -8.82 -11.95 1.13
N ASN A 22 -9.30 -13.14 0.78
CA ASN A 22 -9.13 -14.38 1.55
C ASN A 22 -9.00 -15.59 0.59
N LEU A 23 -8.71 -16.78 1.14
CA LEU A 23 -8.53 -18.01 0.34
C LEU A 23 -9.83 -18.54 -0.30
N GLY A 24 -10.99 -18.30 0.30
CA GLY A 24 -12.30 -18.72 -0.22
C GLY A 24 -12.78 -17.91 -1.42
N ASN A 25 -12.22 -16.72 -1.66
CA ASN A 25 -12.56 -15.83 -2.78
C ASN A 25 -11.39 -15.69 -3.78
N GLU A 26 -10.62 -16.75 -4.00
CA GLU A 26 -9.38 -16.70 -4.78
C GLU A 26 -9.60 -16.15 -6.20
N GLU A 27 -10.65 -16.56 -6.91
CA GLU A 27 -10.91 -16.08 -8.27
C GLU A 27 -11.14 -14.56 -8.31
N GLU A 28 -11.94 -14.02 -7.39
CA GLU A 28 -12.20 -12.59 -7.28
C GLU A 28 -10.94 -11.83 -6.89
N ARG A 29 -10.16 -12.38 -5.95
CA ARG A 29 -8.87 -11.83 -5.55
C ARG A 29 -7.88 -11.76 -6.72
N GLN A 30 -7.74 -12.84 -7.50
CA GLN A 30 -6.84 -12.87 -8.66
C GLN A 30 -7.26 -11.87 -9.74
N ARG A 31 -8.57 -11.75 -9.99
CA ARG A 31 -9.11 -10.74 -10.93
C ARG A 31 -8.77 -9.32 -10.47
N ALA A 32 -8.92 -9.04 -9.17
CA ALA A 32 -8.57 -7.74 -8.60
C ALA A 32 -7.05 -7.46 -8.68
N ILE A 33 -6.20 -8.46 -8.42
CA ILE A 33 -4.73 -8.34 -8.55
C ILE A 33 -4.35 -7.98 -9.98
N LYS A 34 -4.87 -8.74 -10.96
CA LYS A 34 -4.60 -8.51 -12.37
C LYS A 34 -5.00 -7.10 -12.79
N SER A 35 -6.21 -6.66 -12.44
CA SER A 35 -6.71 -5.32 -12.75
C SER A 35 -5.86 -4.21 -12.10
N CYS A 36 -5.35 -4.42 -10.88
CA CYS A 36 -4.43 -3.48 -10.25
C CYS A 36 -3.10 -3.36 -11.00
N LEU A 37 -2.51 -4.48 -11.41
CA LEU A 37 -1.25 -4.52 -12.16
C LEU A 37 -1.37 -3.93 -13.57
N GLU A 38 -2.50 -4.14 -14.25
CA GLU A 38 -2.78 -3.52 -15.55
C GLU A 38 -2.81 -1.98 -15.46
N ARG A 39 -3.33 -1.43 -14.36
CA ARG A 39 -3.32 0.02 -14.12
C ARG A 39 -1.96 0.55 -13.69
N ASN A 40 -1.23 -0.21 -12.87
CA ASN A 40 0.10 0.14 -12.40
C ASN A 40 0.92 -1.14 -12.17
N PRO A 41 1.94 -1.44 -13.01
CA PRO A 41 2.75 -2.65 -12.86
C PRO A 41 3.55 -2.69 -11.55
N ASN A 42 3.73 -1.53 -10.88
CA ASN A 42 4.39 -1.44 -9.58
C ASN A 42 3.41 -1.40 -8.40
N ALA A 43 2.12 -1.73 -8.59
CA ALA A 43 1.08 -1.58 -7.57
C ALA A 43 1.36 -2.30 -6.24
N PHE A 44 2.03 -3.45 -6.30
CA PHE A 44 2.37 -4.29 -5.14
C PHE A 44 3.86 -4.27 -4.80
N ARG A 45 4.64 -3.35 -5.38
CA ARG A 45 6.03 -3.14 -4.97
C ARG A 45 6.05 -2.22 -3.74
N PRO A 46 7.03 -2.38 -2.82
CA PRO A 46 7.16 -1.48 -1.66
C PRO A 46 7.19 -0.01 -2.09
N LYS A 47 6.25 0.80 -1.58
CA LYS A 47 6.12 2.22 -1.93
C LYS A 47 7.26 3.07 -1.36
N ILE A 48 7.73 2.70 -0.16
CA ILE A 48 8.85 3.30 0.55
C ILE A 48 10.08 2.43 0.32
N GLY A 49 11.10 2.99 -0.33
CA GLY A 49 12.40 2.33 -0.39
C GLY A 49 13.09 2.41 0.97
N LYS A 50 13.77 1.34 1.41
CA LYS A 50 14.82 1.50 2.41
C LYS A 50 15.85 2.44 1.78
N GLY A 51 16.08 3.61 2.38
CA GLY A 51 17.04 4.58 1.89
C GLY A 51 18.34 3.87 1.54
N ARG A 52 18.81 4.05 0.31
CA ARG A 52 20.20 3.74 -0.01
C ARG A 52 21.00 4.77 0.77
N GLU A 53 21.90 4.29 1.62
CA GLU A 53 22.78 5.04 2.53
C GLU A 53 22.23 5.17 3.96
N ALA A 54 22.91 4.46 4.85
CA ALA A 54 22.79 4.57 6.29
C ALA A 54 23.20 6.00 6.72
N GLY A 55 22.23 6.90 6.82
CA GLY A 55 22.48 8.26 7.29
C GLY A 55 21.39 9.29 7.01
N ASP A 56 20.51 9.06 6.03
CA ASP A 56 19.39 9.97 5.77
C ASP A 56 18.09 9.35 6.29
N ASP A 57 17.64 9.80 7.47
CA ASP A 57 16.39 9.39 8.15
C ASP A 57 15.11 9.82 7.38
N THR A 58 15.23 10.13 6.09
CA THR A 58 14.11 10.57 5.28
C THR A 58 13.49 9.37 4.57
N ARG A 59 12.45 8.80 5.21
CA ARG A 59 11.54 7.84 4.58
C ARG A 59 10.81 8.51 3.41
N ARG A 60 11.47 8.53 2.25
CA ARG A 60 10.94 9.20 1.04
C ARG A 60 10.25 8.20 0.13
N HIS A 61 8.99 8.47 -0.17
CA HIS A 61 8.21 7.77 -1.19
C HIS A 61 8.82 8.00 -2.57
N ASN A 62 8.90 6.95 -3.39
CA ASN A 62 9.44 7.05 -4.76
C ASN A 62 8.69 8.05 -5.65
N LYS A 63 7.41 8.31 -5.36
CA LYS A 63 6.55 9.25 -6.09
C LYS A 63 6.31 10.58 -5.36
N GLY A 64 6.81 10.73 -4.14
CA GLY A 64 6.39 11.80 -3.24
C GLY A 64 4.96 11.60 -2.70
N CYS A 65 4.52 12.51 -1.82
CA CYS A 65 3.17 12.51 -1.24
C CYS A 65 2.32 13.66 -1.79
N ASN A 66 1.00 13.53 -1.70
CA ASN A 66 0.05 14.54 -2.16
C ASN A 66 -0.46 15.45 -1.02
N CYS A 67 0.36 15.66 0.01
CA CYS A 67 -0.03 16.34 1.23
C CYS A 67 -0.30 17.83 0.99
N LYS A 68 -1.54 18.29 1.20
CA LYS A 68 -1.94 19.71 0.99
C LYS A 68 -1.95 20.55 2.27
N ARG A 69 -2.26 19.93 3.42
CA ARG A 69 -2.49 20.63 4.70
C ARG A 69 -1.72 20.04 5.89
N SER A 70 -1.31 18.78 5.81
CA SER A 70 -0.61 18.10 6.90
C SER A 70 0.82 18.58 7.09
N GLY A 71 1.37 19.33 6.13
CA GLY A 71 2.78 19.71 6.10
C GLY A 71 3.74 18.52 6.15
N CYS A 72 3.25 17.30 5.85
CA CYS A 72 3.97 16.05 6.05
C CYS A 72 4.35 15.75 7.51
N LEU A 73 3.63 16.31 8.49
CA LEU A 73 3.90 16.15 9.93
C LEU A 73 2.79 15.40 10.68
N LYS A 74 1.91 14.71 9.95
CA LYS A 74 0.78 13.97 10.50
C LYS A 74 0.65 12.64 9.77
N ASN A 75 0.10 11.63 10.43
CA ASN A 75 -0.11 10.27 9.89
C ASN A 75 -1.02 10.20 8.64
N TYR A 76 -1.66 11.30 8.24
CA TYR A 76 -2.31 11.40 6.94
C TYR A 76 -1.31 11.43 5.76
N CYS A 77 -0.05 11.73 6.04
CA CYS A 77 1.01 11.76 5.06
C CYS A 77 1.83 10.49 5.14
N GLU A 78 1.82 9.69 4.08
CA GLU A 78 2.58 8.43 4.05
C GLU A 78 4.10 8.65 4.21
N CYS A 79 4.63 9.88 4.04
CA CYS A 79 6.04 10.20 4.31
C CYS A 79 6.40 10.33 5.79
N TYR A 80 5.41 10.58 6.66
CA TYR A 80 5.64 10.75 8.10
C TYR A 80 5.62 9.41 8.84
N GLU A 81 4.84 8.46 8.33
CA GLU A 81 4.65 7.13 8.90
C GLU A 81 5.93 6.32 8.94
#